data_AF-A0A409WKG7-F1
#
_entry.id   AF-A0A409WKG7-F1
#
_cell.length_a   1.000
_cell.length_b   1.000
_cell.length_c   1.000
_cell.angle_alpha   90.00
_cell.angle_beta   90.00
_cell.angle_gamma   90.00
#
_symmetry.space_group_name_H-M   'P 1'
#
loop_
_entity.id
_entity.type
_entity.pdbx_description
1 polymer ?
#
loop_
_entity_poly.entity_id
_entity_poly.type
_entity_poly.pdbx_seq_one_letter_code
_entity_poly.pdbx_strand_id
1 'polypeptide(L)'
;MPIIVEEDQDLSWKTLLREQVMHNLDCMIQETNIAYKRKLAECTPATADARYRIELDHRQNLQNLQFMAGEELRAMIEKEERQRQESLQAPWMHPEEVDQSVIEEQIAILSQIRQQSMSRAVVEEYNGADFQQGTSNIFDEKILPDRTHGATNAGGNDDYYTSQLPPMHTQIPQTQTPADNEACLRAEKQAKLQEEFHRRAEAIMQRKQQERWISQQGWAENMSSASSATSASDHDVLPTSDNSFQAAEARKPMSQQDAIDLVMFHEQRWNLLSRLPHLQWSDFPWPVLSLSTPKRKEDLTMEAVVEYVFAPLNVRDRPVVKDRLKELLRRWHPDRFDTKYLALIVDLNDREMVREGAGVVTRILSDLLGKWNEL
;
A
#
# COMPACT_ATOMS: atom_id res chain seq x y z
N MET A 1 16.42 43.29 -9.20
CA MET A 1 17.07 42.14 -9.87
C MET A 1 16.43 40.89 -9.27
N PRO A 2 15.53 40.18 -9.98
CA PRO A 2 14.91 38.96 -9.44
C PRO A 2 15.95 37.86 -9.31
N ILE A 3 15.92 37.16 -8.18
CA ILE A 3 16.83 36.07 -7.81
C ILE A 3 16.33 34.80 -8.51
N ILE A 4 16.91 34.45 -9.65
CA ILE A 4 16.58 33.24 -10.44
C ILE A 4 17.52 32.09 -10.00
N VAL A 5 17.56 31.77 -8.70
CA VAL A 5 18.51 30.77 -8.17
C VAL A 5 17.81 29.59 -7.47
N GLU A 6 16.50 29.66 -7.21
CA GLU A 6 15.79 28.61 -6.45
C GLU A 6 15.38 27.37 -7.28
N GLU A 7 15.26 27.49 -8.60
CA GLU A 7 14.69 26.41 -9.42
C GLU A 7 15.60 25.17 -9.53
N ASP A 8 16.93 25.36 -9.48
CA ASP A 8 17.89 24.25 -9.59
C ASP A 8 17.98 23.38 -8.33
N GLN A 9 17.77 23.96 -7.14
CA GLN A 9 17.81 23.20 -5.89
C GLN A 9 16.63 22.24 -5.79
N ASP A 10 15.48 22.62 -6.35
CA ASP A 10 14.24 21.85 -6.28
C ASP A 10 14.25 20.60 -7.18
N LEU A 11 15.07 20.62 -8.23
CA LEU A 11 15.27 19.46 -9.10
C LEU A 11 16.19 18.41 -8.48
N SER A 12 17.16 18.82 -7.66
CA SER A 12 18.18 17.93 -7.10
C SER A 12 17.60 16.88 -6.15
N TRP A 13 16.73 17.29 -5.22
CA TRP A 13 16.15 16.39 -4.23
C TRP A 13 15.10 15.45 -4.84
N LYS A 14 14.30 15.94 -5.80
CA LYS A 14 13.32 15.11 -6.54
C LYS A 14 14.03 14.02 -7.33
N THR A 15 15.21 14.33 -7.89
CA THR A 15 16.04 13.36 -8.60
C THR A 15 16.57 12.30 -7.65
N LEU A 16 17.10 12.69 -6.48
CA LEU A 16 17.61 11.76 -5.47
C LEU A 16 16.52 10.81 -4.93
N LEU A 17 15.32 11.33 -4.65
CA LEU A 17 14.17 10.49 -4.25
C LEU A 17 13.77 9.51 -5.34
N ARG A 18 13.75 9.96 -6.61
CA ARG A 18 13.46 9.09 -7.74
C ARG A 18 14.48 7.96 -7.85
N GLU A 19 15.77 8.28 -7.75
CA GLU A 19 16.85 7.29 -7.78
C GLU A 19 16.70 6.27 -6.64
N GLN A 20 16.39 6.73 -5.42
CA GLN A 20 16.17 5.86 -4.28
C GLN A 20 14.98 4.91 -4.49
N VAL A 21 13.82 5.42 -4.94
CA VAL A 21 12.63 4.60 -5.19
C VAL A 21 12.87 3.62 -6.34
N MET A 22 13.57 4.04 -7.39
CA MET A 22 13.93 3.16 -8.51
C MET A 22 14.90 2.05 -8.07
N HIS A 23 15.88 2.36 -7.22
CA HIS A 23 16.78 1.36 -6.67
C HIS A 23 16.03 0.29 -5.85
N ASN A 24 15.11 0.72 -4.98
CA ASN A 24 14.26 -0.20 -4.22
C ASN A 24 13.37 -1.06 -5.14
N LEU A 25 12.79 -0.46 -6.18
CA LEU A 25 12.00 -1.18 -7.18
C LEU A 25 12.84 -2.24 -7.90
N ASP A 26 14.07 -1.92 -8.31
CA ASP A 26 14.97 -2.87 -8.96
C ASP A 26 15.29 -4.07 -8.05
N CYS A 27 15.54 -3.84 -6.76
CA CYS A 27 15.71 -4.91 -5.78
C CYS A 27 14.45 -5.82 -5.70
N MET A 28 13.26 -5.24 -5.59
CA MET A 28 12.00 -6.01 -5.52
C MET A 28 11.72 -6.79 -6.82
N ILE A 29 12.03 -6.21 -7.98
CA ILE A 29 11.90 -6.87 -9.28
C ILE A 29 12.86 -8.08 -9.35
N GLN A 30 14.10 -7.92 -8.90
CA GLN A 30 15.07 -9.01 -8.85
C GLN A 30 14.60 -10.15 -7.95
N GLU A 31 14.09 -9.86 -6.74
CA GLU A 31 13.53 -10.86 -5.83
C GLU A 31 12.34 -11.59 -6.47
N THR A 32 11.45 -10.86 -7.14
CA THR A 32 10.29 -11.42 -7.83
C THR A 32 10.70 -12.34 -8.98
N ASN A 33 11.73 -11.96 -9.74
CA ASN A 33 12.32 -12.80 -10.79
C ASN A 33 12.94 -14.08 -10.22
N ILE A 34 13.64 -13.99 -9.08
CA ILE A 34 14.21 -15.15 -8.39
C ILE A 34 13.09 -16.08 -7.91
N ALA A 35 12.03 -15.54 -7.31
CA ALA A 35 10.88 -16.31 -6.86
C ALA A 35 10.16 -17.01 -8.02
N TYR A 36 9.96 -16.32 -9.15
CA TYR A 36 9.40 -16.89 -10.37
C TYR A 36 10.24 -18.06 -10.91
N LYS A 37 11.56 -17.88 -11.01
CA LYS A 37 12.48 -18.96 -11.44
C LYS A 37 12.43 -20.16 -10.51
N ARG A 38 12.32 -19.94 -9.20
CA ARG A 38 12.15 -21.00 -8.20
C ARG A 38 10.85 -21.77 -8.41
N LYS A 39 9.71 -21.07 -8.57
CA LYS A 39 8.40 -21.70 -8.85
C LYS A 39 8.43 -22.54 -10.13
N LEU A 40 9.10 -22.05 -11.18
CA LEU A 40 9.28 -22.80 -12.43
C LEU A 40 10.10 -24.08 -12.23
N ALA A 41 11.16 -24.03 -11.43
CA ALA A 41 12.01 -25.20 -11.15
C ALA A 41 11.26 -26.28 -10.34
N GLU A 42 10.49 -25.86 -9.34
CA GLU A 42 9.66 -26.76 -8.51
C GLU A 42 8.56 -27.45 -9.31
N CYS A 43 8.06 -26.79 -10.36
CA CYS A 43 7.02 -27.29 -11.25
C CYS A 43 7.56 -28.18 -12.39
N THR A 44 8.47 -29.12 -12.12
CA THR A 44 8.87 -30.13 -13.12
C THR A 44 8.49 -31.57 -12.70
N PRO A 45 7.76 -32.34 -13.55
CA PRO A 45 7.22 -32.02 -14.88
C PRO A 45 5.78 -31.47 -14.80
N ALA A 46 5.61 -30.18 -14.52
CA ALA A 46 4.27 -29.61 -14.47
C ALA A 46 3.67 -29.47 -15.87
N THR A 47 2.37 -29.78 -15.95
CA THR A 47 1.49 -29.56 -17.10
C THR A 47 1.64 -28.14 -17.63
N ALA A 48 1.51 -27.94 -18.95
CA ALA A 48 1.61 -26.64 -19.61
C ALA A 48 0.72 -25.56 -18.94
N ASP A 49 -0.44 -25.96 -18.43
CA ASP A 49 -1.37 -25.08 -17.70
C ASP A 49 -0.74 -24.49 -16.42
N ALA A 50 -0.02 -25.29 -15.64
CA ALA A 50 0.63 -24.82 -14.41
C ALA A 50 1.72 -23.77 -14.72
N ARG A 51 2.48 -23.96 -15.79
CA ARG A 51 3.49 -22.98 -16.25
C ARG A 51 2.84 -21.66 -16.67
N TYR A 52 1.74 -21.73 -17.41
CA TYR A 52 0.98 -20.54 -17.82
C TYR A 52 0.48 -19.74 -16.61
N ARG A 53 -0.06 -20.41 -15.57
CA ARG A 53 -0.51 -19.74 -14.34
C ARG A 53 0.65 -19.06 -13.60
N ILE A 54 1.81 -19.71 -13.51
CA ILE A 54 3.00 -19.14 -12.85
C ILE A 54 3.51 -17.91 -13.61
N GLU A 55 3.48 -17.95 -14.95
CA GLU A 55 3.86 -16.81 -15.78
C GLU A 55 2.88 -15.64 -15.62
N LEU A 56 1.57 -15.93 -15.59
CA LEU A 56 0.54 -14.92 -15.39
C LEU A 56 0.68 -14.24 -14.02
N ASP A 57 0.86 -15.02 -12.96
CA ASP A 57 1.13 -14.54 -11.59
C ASP A 57 2.38 -13.65 -11.57
N HIS A 58 3.47 -14.09 -12.19
CA HIS A 58 4.70 -13.30 -12.27
C HIS A 58 4.49 -11.94 -12.96
N ARG A 59 3.78 -11.92 -14.08
CA ARG A 59 3.48 -10.69 -14.82
C ARG A 59 2.63 -9.72 -13.99
N GLN A 60 1.63 -10.24 -13.30
CA GLN A 60 0.79 -9.44 -12.41
C GLN A 60 1.58 -8.86 -11.24
N ASN A 61 2.47 -9.66 -10.64
CA ASN A 61 3.35 -9.20 -9.56
C ASN A 61 4.29 -8.07 -10.01
N LEU A 62 4.86 -8.15 -11.21
CA LEU A 62 5.69 -7.07 -11.75
C LEU A 62 4.89 -5.78 -11.97
N GLN A 63 3.67 -5.87 -12.52
CA GLN A 63 2.79 -4.70 -12.71
C GLN A 63 2.43 -4.04 -11.38
N ASN A 64 2.13 -4.84 -10.36
CA ASN A 64 1.82 -4.35 -9.02
C ASN A 64 3.03 -3.63 -8.40
N LEU A 65 4.24 -4.18 -8.52
CA LEU A 65 5.44 -3.53 -7.99
C LEU A 65 5.72 -2.18 -8.66
N GLN A 66 5.59 -2.11 -9.97
CA GLN A 66 5.75 -0.85 -10.71
C GLN A 66 4.72 0.20 -10.29
N PHE A 67 3.47 -0.21 -10.11
CA PHE A 67 2.41 0.66 -9.62
C PHE A 67 2.71 1.18 -8.20
N MET A 68 3.08 0.28 -7.28
CA MET A 68 3.42 0.65 -5.90
C MET A 68 4.59 1.62 -5.82
N ALA A 69 5.66 1.41 -6.59
CA ALA A 69 6.80 2.33 -6.63
C ALA A 69 6.41 3.71 -7.18
N GLY A 70 5.51 3.77 -8.17
CA GLY A 70 4.97 5.03 -8.68
C GLY A 70 4.16 5.82 -7.64
N GLU A 71 3.34 5.13 -6.85
CA GLU A 71 2.57 5.73 -5.76
C GLU A 71 3.49 6.16 -4.60
N GLU A 72 4.50 5.36 -4.24
CA GLU A 72 5.48 5.70 -3.21
C GLU A 72 6.26 6.96 -3.58
N LEU A 73 6.76 7.06 -4.82
CA LEU A 73 7.44 8.25 -5.31
C LEU A 73 6.54 9.50 -5.22
N ARG A 74 5.27 9.39 -5.61
CA ARG A 74 4.32 10.50 -5.52
C ARG A 74 4.11 10.92 -4.07
N ALA A 75 3.89 9.96 -3.16
CA ALA A 75 3.68 10.23 -1.75
C ALA A 75 4.92 10.86 -1.08
N MET A 76 6.13 10.43 -1.45
CA MET A 76 7.37 11.02 -0.95
C MET A 76 7.55 12.47 -1.44
N ILE A 77 7.32 12.73 -2.72
CA ILE A 77 7.37 14.09 -3.28
C ILE A 77 6.36 14.99 -2.56
N GLU A 78 5.11 14.55 -2.42
CA GLU A 78 4.06 15.34 -1.77
C GLU A 78 4.39 15.62 -0.29
N LYS A 79 4.94 14.65 0.43
CA LYS A 79 5.34 14.81 1.83
C LYS A 79 6.47 15.85 1.97
N GLU A 80 7.48 15.79 1.12
CA GLU A 80 8.60 16.73 1.14
C GLU A 80 8.15 18.14 0.72
N GLU A 81 7.32 18.26 -0.32
CA GLU A 81 6.71 19.53 -0.71
C GLU A 81 5.89 20.14 0.42
N ARG A 82 5.12 19.30 1.13
CA ARG A 82 4.37 19.74 2.32
C ARG A 82 5.29 20.20 3.43
N GLN A 83 6.37 19.47 3.73
CA GLN A 83 7.34 19.89 4.76
C GLN A 83 8.03 21.21 4.40
N ARG A 84 8.36 21.43 3.12
CA ARG A 84 8.91 22.71 2.64
C ARG A 84 7.89 23.83 2.71
N GLN A 85 6.66 23.57 2.30
CA GLN A 85 5.57 24.53 2.38
C GLN A 85 5.26 24.88 3.84
N GLU A 86 5.23 23.90 4.74
CA GLU A 86 5.12 24.10 6.18
C GLU A 86 6.33 24.86 6.72
N SER A 87 7.54 24.68 6.20
CA SER A 87 8.73 25.44 6.61
C SER A 87 8.68 26.90 6.14
N LEU A 88 8.11 27.16 4.96
CA LEU A 88 7.89 28.50 4.42
C LEU A 88 6.73 29.23 5.10
N GLN A 89 5.69 28.49 5.47
CA GLN A 89 4.51 29.01 6.18
C GLN A 89 4.68 29.01 7.69
N ALA A 90 5.64 28.25 8.22
CA ALA A 90 5.98 28.25 9.64
C ALA A 90 6.25 29.71 9.98
N PRO A 91 5.46 30.31 10.90
CA PRO A 91 5.68 31.65 11.37
C PRO A 91 6.94 31.67 12.22
N TRP A 92 8.10 31.48 11.60
CA TRP A 92 9.37 31.95 12.14
C TRP A 92 9.32 33.45 11.99
N MET A 93 8.61 34.02 12.96
CA MET A 93 8.70 35.33 13.54
C MET A 93 9.68 36.21 12.79
N HIS A 94 9.13 37.24 12.12
CA HIS A 94 9.87 38.47 11.98
C HIS A 94 10.57 38.72 13.34
N PRO A 95 11.88 38.95 13.39
CA PRO A 95 12.58 39.22 14.65
C PRO A 95 11.92 40.35 15.47
N GLU A 96 11.13 41.20 14.81
CA GLU A 96 10.37 42.31 15.39
C GLU A 96 9.01 41.91 16.00
N GLU A 97 8.48 40.72 15.71
CA GLU A 97 7.21 40.19 16.23
C GLU A 97 7.41 38.93 17.10
N VAL A 98 8.63 38.69 17.59
CA VAL A 98 8.77 37.81 18.76
C VAL A 98 8.06 38.52 19.90
N ASP A 99 6.85 38.06 20.22
CA ASP A 99 6.00 38.63 21.24
C ASP A 99 6.84 38.84 22.51
N GLN A 100 6.84 40.07 23.03
CA GLN A 100 7.69 40.49 24.15
C GLN A 100 7.52 39.52 25.33
N SER A 101 6.33 38.90 25.43
CA SER A 101 5.97 37.84 26.37
C SER A 101 6.89 36.61 26.31
N VAL A 102 7.31 36.16 25.13
CA VAL A 102 8.21 35.00 24.94
C VAL A 102 9.64 35.35 25.36
N ILE A 103 10.07 36.60 25.10
CA ILE A 103 11.37 37.10 25.56
C ILE A 103 11.36 37.25 27.09
N GLU A 104 10.29 37.79 27.66
CA GLU A 104 10.10 37.90 29.11
C GLU A 104 10.05 36.53 29.78
N GLU A 105 9.39 35.54 29.18
CA GLU A 105 9.36 34.16 29.67
C GLU A 105 10.75 33.52 29.64
N GLN A 106 11.52 33.72 28.55
CA GLN A 106 12.92 33.27 28.51
C GLN A 106 13.79 33.95 29.58
N ILE A 107 13.64 35.27 29.79
CA ILE A 107 14.36 35.99 30.85
C ILE A 107 13.95 35.46 32.23
N ALA A 108 12.65 35.18 32.44
CA ALA A 108 12.14 34.63 33.68
C ALA A 108 12.74 33.24 33.95
N ILE A 109 12.76 32.34 32.96
CA ILE A 109 13.36 31.01 33.07
C ILE A 109 14.86 31.11 33.39
N LEU A 110 15.60 31.96 32.68
CA LEU A 110 17.03 32.18 32.94
C LEU A 110 17.29 32.75 34.35
N SER A 111 16.44 33.66 34.81
CA SER A 111 16.53 34.20 36.17
C SER A 111 16.27 33.14 37.24
N GLN A 112 15.31 32.24 36.99
CA GLN A 112 14.96 31.14 37.89
C GLN A 112 16.07 30.10 37.97
N ILE A 113 16.71 29.76 36.85
CA ILE A 113 17.90 28.89 36.82
C ILE A 113 19.01 29.49 37.68
N ARG A 114 19.25 30.80 37.56
CA ARG A 114 20.27 31.51 38.33
C ARG A 114 19.99 31.48 39.83
N GLN A 115 18.75 31.67 40.24
CA GLN A 115 18.37 31.55 41.66
C GLN A 115 18.53 30.11 42.17
N GLN A 116 18.13 29.11 41.38
CA GLN A 116 18.27 27.71 41.75
C GLN A 116 19.74 27.28 41.85
N SER A 117 20.62 27.76 40.98
CA SER A 117 22.04 27.44 41.04
C SER A 117 22.73 28.06 42.27
N MET A 118 22.36 29.28 42.66
CA MET A 118 22.84 29.88 43.92
C MET A 118 22.32 29.12 45.15
N SER A 119 21.06 28.68 45.11
CA SER A 119 20.46 27.89 46.19
C SER A 119 21.14 26.53 46.35
N ARG A 120 21.51 25.89 45.23
CA ARG A 120 22.17 24.58 45.20
C ARG A 120 23.62 24.64 45.69
N ALA A 121 24.37 25.68 45.33
CA ALA A 121 25.75 25.87 45.77
C ALA A 121 25.87 26.00 47.30
N VAL A 122 24.87 26.62 47.96
CA VAL A 122 24.84 26.78 49.43
C VAL A 122 24.56 25.44 50.15
N VAL A 123 23.92 24.48 49.49
CA VAL A 123 23.61 23.17 50.09
C VAL A 123 24.77 22.18 49.95
N GLU A 124 25.59 22.28 48.91
CA GLU A 124 26.77 21.41 48.71
C GLU A 124 27.95 21.78 49.64
N GLU A 125 28.05 23.03 50.09
CA GLU A 125 29.10 23.45 51.03
C GLU A 125 28.89 22.92 52.47
N TYR A 126 27.69 22.42 52.81
CA TYR A 126 27.37 21.91 54.15
C TYR A 126 27.46 20.37 54.29
N ASN A 127 27.62 19.61 53.19
CA ASN A 127 27.62 18.13 53.21
C ASN A 127 28.98 17.48 52.85
N GLY A 128 30.04 18.26 52.65
CA GLY A 128 31.35 17.76 52.21
C GLY A 128 32.31 17.24 53.28
N ALA A 129 31.86 16.97 54.51
CA ALA A 129 32.78 16.70 55.63
C ALA A 129 33.02 15.22 56.01
N ASP A 130 32.22 14.24 55.58
CA ASP A 130 32.40 12.86 56.06
C ASP A 130 32.13 11.79 54.97
N PHE A 131 33.18 11.34 54.27
CA PHE A 131 33.21 9.95 53.78
C PHE A 131 34.64 9.45 53.52
N GLN A 132 35.16 8.65 54.46
CA GLN A 132 36.43 7.92 54.35
C GLN A 132 36.20 6.46 53.88
N GLN A 133 37.06 6.04 52.94
CA GLN A 133 37.73 4.73 52.78
C GLN A 133 36.96 3.38 52.75
N GLY A 134 37.30 2.57 51.73
CA GLY A 134 37.14 1.10 51.69
C GLY A 134 37.18 0.55 50.26
N THR A 135 38.34 0.26 49.65
CA THR A 135 39.09 -1.03 49.61
C THR A 135 38.46 -2.18 48.80
N SER A 136 39.07 -2.43 47.63
CA SER A 136 39.59 -3.71 47.08
C SER A 136 38.70 -4.89 46.65
N ASN A 137 39.20 -5.57 45.59
CA ASN A 137 39.08 -6.98 45.18
C ASN A 137 37.88 -7.36 44.25
N ILE A 138 37.94 -8.26 43.24
CA ILE A 138 38.94 -9.19 42.66
C ILE A 138 38.28 -9.93 41.45
N PHE A 139 39.08 -10.31 40.42
CA PHE A 139 38.85 -11.34 39.36
C PHE A 139 37.67 -11.13 38.35
N ASP A 140 37.67 -11.64 37.11
CA ASP A 140 38.37 -12.79 36.53
C ASP A 140 38.63 -12.61 35.02
N GLU A 141 39.72 -13.21 34.60
CA GLU A 141 40.34 -13.31 33.28
C GLU A 141 39.81 -14.58 32.59
N LYS A 142 39.62 -14.60 31.25
CA LYS A 142 39.92 -15.76 30.39
C LYS A 142 39.61 -15.54 28.89
N ILE A 143 40.71 -15.59 28.13
CA ILE A 143 41.00 -16.50 27.00
C ILE A 143 40.39 -16.24 25.61
N LEU A 144 41.32 -15.93 24.70
CA LEU A 144 41.37 -16.01 23.23
C LEU A 144 41.15 -17.45 22.67
N PRO A 145 40.86 -17.65 21.37
CA PRO A 145 41.92 -17.70 20.33
C PRO A 145 41.51 -16.98 19.02
N ASP A 146 42.40 -16.20 18.41
CA ASP A 146 43.38 -16.58 17.38
C ASP A 146 42.75 -17.01 16.03
N ARG A 147 42.84 -16.12 15.02
CA ARG A 147 43.09 -16.55 13.65
C ARG A 147 43.72 -15.44 12.80
N THR A 148 44.79 -15.84 12.16
CA THR A 148 45.78 -15.05 11.45
C THR A 148 45.53 -14.93 9.94
N HIS A 149 46.23 -13.94 9.37
CA HIS A 149 46.75 -13.82 8.00
C HIS A 149 45.89 -13.23 6.87
N GLY A 150 46.44 -12.19 6.24
CA GLY A 150 46.06 -11.69 4.93
C GLY A 150 46.63 -10.32 4.59
N ALA A 151 47.96 -10.19 4.54
CA ALA A 151 48.65 -8.99 4.02
C ALA A 151 48.53 -8.89 2.49
N THR A 152 48.42 -7.67 1.93
CA THR A 152 49.48 -7.05 1.07
C THR A 152 49.01 -5.78 0.34
N ASN A 153 49.98 -4.88 0.17
CA ASN A 153 50.14 -3.76 -0.77
C ASN A 153 49.49 -2.41 -0.41
N ALA A 154 50.22 -1.34 -0.06
CA ALA A 154 51.46 -0.70 -0.57
C ALA A 154 51.18 0.48 -1.52
N GLY A 155 51.79 1.62 -1.19
CA GLY A 155 51.75 2.90 -1.92
C GLY A 155 50.91 3.92 -1.13
N GLY A 156 51.46 4.84 -0.33
CA GLY A 156 52.68 5.61 -0.55
C GLY A 156 52.27 7.02 -0.94
N ASN A 157 52.18 7.92 0.04
CA ASN A 157 52.64 9.30 -0.09
C ASN A 157 52.74 9.94 1.29
N ASP A 158 53.99 10.32 1.60
CA ASP A 158 54.35 11.34 2.55
C ASP A 158 53.48 12.58 2.35
N ASP A 159 52.95 13.13 3.44
CA ASP A 159 52.98 14.57 3.62
C ASP A 159 53.01 14.92 5.10
N TYR A 160 54.05 15.66 5.44
CA TYR A 160 54.38 16.18 6.75
C TYR A 160 53.32 17.20 7.19
N TYR A 161 52.58 16.93 8.27
CA TYR A 161 51.95 17.99 9.06
C TYR A 161 52.10 17.72 10.56
N THR A 162 53.04 18.47 11.14
CA THR A 162 52.94 19.20 12.40
C THR A 162 52.06 18.58 13.49
N SER A 163 52.74 17.90 14.41
CA SER A 163 52.27 17.63 15.77
C SER A 163 51.85 18.91 16.48
N GLN A 164 50.56 19.22 16.48
CA GLN A 164 49.93 20.04 17.52
C GLN A 164 49.12 19.12 18.41
N LEU A 165 49.62 18.96 19.64
CA LEU A 165 48.89 18.35 20.75
C LEU A 165 47.55 19.06 20.92
N PRO A 166 46.41 18.34 20.88
CA PRO A 166 45.12 18.96 21.12
C PRO A 166 45.07 19.47 22.58
N PRO A 167 44.53 20.68 22.80
CA PRO A 167 44.38 21.19 24.15
C PRO A 167 43.45 20.26 24.93
N MET A 168 43.90 19.82 26.10
CA MET A 168 43.08 19.16 27.12
C MET A 168 41.94 20.10 27.50
N HIS A 169 40.81 19.98 26.79
CA HIS A 169 39.60 20.70 27.08
C HIS A 169 39.02 20.10 28.36
N THR A 170 39.26 20.79 29.47
CA THR A 170 38.59 20.54 30.75
C THR A 170 37.09 20.67 30.50
N GLN A 171 36.40 19.53 30.37
CA GLN A 171 34.95 19.48 30.21
C GLN A 171 34.34 20.05 31.48
N ILE A 172 33.91 21.31 31.40
CA ILE A 172 33.02 21.91 32.39
C ILE A 172 31.73 21.09 32.33
N PRO A 173 31.27 20.47 33.44
CA PRO A 173 30.05 19.67 33.43
C PRO A 173 28.89 20.55 32.96
N GLN A 174 28.35 20.23 31.79
CA GLN A 174 27.18 20.92 31.23
C GLN A 174 26.01 20.71 32.18
N THR A 175 25.68 21.73 32.97
CA THR A 175 24.49 21.76 33.79
C THR A 175 23.28 21.82 32.86
N GLN A 176 22.58 20.69 32.72
CA GLN A 176 21.34 20.56 31.94
C GLN A 176 20.38 21.69 32.31
N THR A 177 20.00 22.49 31.31
CA THR A 177 19.08 23.59 31.53
C THR A 177 17.66 23.03 31.71
N PRO A 178 16.77 23.64 32.49
CA PRO A 178 15.38 23.21 32.60
C PRO A 178 14.63 23.25 31.25
N ALA A 179 15.08 24.05 30.28
CA ALA A 179 14.60 23.98 28.90
C ALA A 179 14.97 22.65 28.22
N ASP A 180 16.18 22.13 28.47
CA ASP A 180 16.60 20.80 27.99
C ASP A 180 15.77 19.70 28.65
N ASN A 181 15.42 19.86 29.93
CA ASN A 181 14.55 18.90 30.64
C ASN A 181 13.12 18.90 30.08
N GLU A 182 12.56 20.07 29.76
CA GLU A 182 11.23 20.14 29.17
C GLU A 182 11.20 19.63 27.73
N ALA A 183 12.24 19.94 26.93
CA ALA A 183 12.41 19.40 25.59
C ALA A 183 12.53 17.87 25.62
N CYS A 184 13.28 17.32 26.57
CA CYS A 184 13.38 15.87 26.80
C CYS A 184 12.00 15.27 27.14
N LEU A 185 11.21 15.94 27.98
CA LEU A 185 9.87 15.48 28.36
C LEU A 185 8.86 15.51 27.21
N ARG A 186 8.94 16.51 26.31
CA ARG A 186 8.13 16.56 25.09
C ARG A 186 8.56 15.49 24.08
N ALA A 187 9.87 15.30 23.90
CA ALA A 187 10.42 14.25 23.06
C ALA A 187 10.00 12.85 23.54
N GLU A 188 10.03 12.61 24.86
CA GLU A 188 9.58 11.35 25.46
C GLU A 188 8.08 11.13 25.22
N LYS A 189 7.24 12.16 25.36
CA LYS A 189 5.80 12.06 25.05
C LYS A 189 5.55 11.74 23.57
N GLN A 190 6.28 12.38 22.65
CA GLN A 190 6.16 12.08 21.22
C GLN A 190 6.64 10.66 20.89
N ALA A 191 7.75 10.22 21.51
CA ALA A 191 8.25 8.86 21.36
C ALA A 191 7.22 7.82 21.83
N LYS A 192 6.55 8.06 22.97
CA LYS A 192 5.47 7.17 23.45
C LYS A 192 4.27 7.11 22.50
N LEU A 193 3.88 8.23 21.90
CA LEU A 193 2.80 8.24 20.89
C LEU A 193 3.20 7.50 19.62
N GLN A 194 4.45 7.65 19.16
CA GLN A 194 4.96 6.89 18.01
C GLN A 194 5.04 5.39 18.31
N GLU A 195 5.46 5.01 19.52
CA GLU A 195 5.48 3.62 19.96
C GLU A 195 4.07 3.03 20.02
N GLU A 196 3.09 3.77 20.56
CA GLU A 196 1.68 3.32 20.58
C GLU A 196 1.13 3.13 19.15
N PHE A 197 1.49 4.02 18.22
CA PHE A 197 1.10 3.91 16.83
C PHE A 197 1.70 2.66 16.16
N HIS A 198 2.99 2.39 16.40
CA HIS A 198 3.66 1.17 15.93
C HIS A 198 3.03 -0.08 16.52
N ARG A 199 2.74 -0.07 17.83
CA ARG A 199 2.09 -1.18 18.53
C ARG A 199 0.70 -1.48 17.98
N ARG A 200 -0.10 -0.44 17.66
CA ARG A 200 -1.42 -0.63 17.01
C ARG A 200 -1.29 -1.14 15.57
N ALA A 201 -0.33 -0.63 14.80
CA ALA A 201 -0.09 -1.10 13.44
C ALA A 201 0.34 -2.58 13.43
N GLU A 202 1.20 -2.98 14.35
CA GLU A 202 1.62 -4.38 14.52
C GLU A 202 0.46 -5.29 14.93
N ALA A 203 -0.39 -4.85 15.87
CA ALA A 203 -1.58 -5.60 16.28
C ALA A 203 -2.56 -5.81 15.11
N ILE A 204 -2.72 -4.81 14.24
CA ILE A 204 -3.54 -4.93 13.02
C ILE A 204 -2.93 -5.94 12.05
N MET A 205 -1.61 -5.93 11.86
CA MET A 205 -0.92 -6.91 11.01
C MET A 205 -1.03 -8.33 11.57
N GLN A 206 -0.85 -8.52 12.87
CA GLN A 206 -1.02 -9.84 13.52
C GLN A 206 -2.46 -10.34 13.37
N ARG A 207 -3.45 -9.47 13.57
CA ARG A 207 -4.87 -9.82 13.35
C ARG A 207 -5.13 -10.25 11.90
N LYS A 208 -4.62 -9.51 10.91
CA LYS A 208 -4.73 -9.88 9.48
C LYS A 208 -4.02 -11.20 9.18
N GLN A 209 -2.84 -11.44 9.75
CA GLN A 209 -2.14 -12.72 9.58
C GLN A 209 -2.94 -13.88 10.20
N GLN A 210 -3.52 -13.68 11.38
CA GLN A 210 -4.37 -14.67 12.04
C GLN A 210 -5.65 -14.93 11.25
N GLU A 211 -6.31 -13.90 10.72
CA GLU A 211 -7.48 -14.04 9.83
C GLU A 211 -7.14 -14.79 8.54
N ARG A 212 -5.96 -14.54 7.96
CA ARG A 212 -5.44 -15.29 6.80
C ARG A 212 -5.13 -16.74 7.16
N TRP A 213 -4.59 -17.01 8.33
CA TRP A 213 -4.31 -18.37 8.83
C TRP A 213 -5.61 -19.16 9.07
N ILE A 214 -6.60 -18.55 9.74
CA ILE A 214 -7.93 -19.15 9.95
C ILE A 214 -8.62 -19.42 8.62
N SER A 215 -8.53 -18.49 7.66
CA SER A 215 -9.09 -18.65 6.32
C SER A 215 -8.42 -19.79 5.55
N GLN A 216 -7.09 -19.98 5.67
CA GLN A 216 -6.40 -21.12 5.07
C GLN A 216 -6.83 -22.47 5.67
N GLN A 217 -7.00 -22.56 6.99
CA GLN A 217 -7.47 -23.80 7.62
C GLN A 217 -8.92 -24.13 7.26
N GLY A 218 -9.83 -23.13 7.27
CA GLY A 218 -11.23 -23.33 6.87
C GLY A 218 -11.39 -23.78 5.42
N TRP A 219 -10.49 -23.36 4.53
CA TRP A 219 -10.45 -23.85 3.14
C TRP A 219 -10.08 -25.33 3.03
N ALA A 220 -9.18 -25.84 3.87
CA ALA A 220 -8.76 -27.24 3.83
C ALA A 220 -9.86 -28.19 4.33
N GLU A 221 -10.57 -27.84 5.41
CA GLU A 221 -11.64 -28.67 5.97
C GLU A 221 -12.87 -28.77 5.05
N ASN A 222 -13.16 -27.69 4.30
CA ASN A 222 -14.25 -27.67 3.34
C ASN A 222 -13.95 -28.50 2.08
N MET A 223 -12.67 -28.67 1.71
CA MET A 223 -12.28 -29.56 0.60
C MET A 223 -12.26 -31.05 1.01
N SER A 224 -11.90 -31.36 2.25
CA SER A 224 -11.96 -32.74 2.76
C SER A 224 -13.38 -33.29 2.86
N SER A 225 -14.38 -32.44 3.06
CA SER A 225 -15.78 -32.86 3.17
C SER A 225 -16.48 -33.13 1.83
N ALA A 226 -15.93 -32.63 0.71
CA ALA A 226 -16.51 -32.82 -0.62
C ALA A 226 -16.09 -34.13 -1.31
N SER A 227 -15.18 -34.91 -0.71
CA SER A 227 -14.53 -36.07 -1.35
C SER A 227 -15.16 -37.43 -0.98
N SER A 228 -16.26 -37.47 -0.22
CA SER A 228 -16.83 -38.73 0.33
C SER A 228 -18.19 -39.14 -0.24
N ALA A 229 -18.66 -38.59 -1.36
CA ALA A 229 -20.00 -38.85 -1.88
C ALA A 229 -20.06 -39.25 -3.36
N THR A 230 -19.30 -40.25 -3.81
CA THR A 230 -19.65 -40.99 -5.05
C THR A 230 -19.15 -42.44 -4.96
N SER A 231 -20.00 -43.37 -4.53
CA SER A 231 -19.78 -44.80 -4.75
C SER A 231 -21.10 -45.51 -4.98
N ALA A 232 -21.11 -46.30 -6.06
CA ALA A 232 -22.10 -47.30 -6.50
C ALA A 232 -23.42 -46.82 -7.16
N SER A 233 -23.47 -46.91 -8.49
CA SER A 233 -24.49 -47.71 -9.19
C SER A 233 -24.12 -47.89 -10.67
N ASP A 234 -23.77 -49.12 -11.03
CA ASP A 234 -23.77 -49.63 -12.40
C ASP A 234 -25.21 -49.68 -12.94
N HIS A 235 -25.43 -49.15 -14.15
CA HIS A 235 -26.51 -49.59 -15.02
C HIS A 235 -26.20 -49.25 -16.49
N ASP A 236 -25.89 -50.31 -17.24
CA ASP A 236 -25.78 -50.35 -18.70
C ASP A 236 -27.14 -50.06 -19.37
N VAL A 237 -27.25 -48.96 -20.14
CA VAL A 237 -28.19 -48.82 -21.27
C VAL A 237 -27.60 -47.93 -22.37
N LEU A 238 -27.79 -48.40 -23.61
CA LEU A 238 -27.37 -47.99 -24.95
C LEU A 238 -27.52 -46.51 -25.39
N PRO A 239 -26.85 -46.11 -26.50
CA PRO A 239 -26.61 -44.72 -26.87
C PRO A 239 -27.72 -44.12 -27.74
N THR A 240 -28.22 -42.96 -27.35
CA THR A 240 -28.97 -42.06 -28.24
C THR A 240 -28.24 -40.73 -28.36
N SER A 241 -27.96 -40.40 -29.61
CA SER A 241 -27.25 -39.21 -30.09
C SER A 241 -28.09 -37.96 -29.86
N ASP A 242 -27.96 -37.32 -28.70
CA ASP A 242 -28.40 -35.94 -28.48
C ASP A 242 -27.26 -35.08 -27.92
N ASN A 243 -26.68 -34.28 -28.82
CA ASN A 243 -25.53 -33.43 -28.59
C ASN A 243 -25.96 -32.08 -27.95
N SER A 244 -26.46 -32.13 -26.70
CA SER A 244 -26.92 -30.96 -25.94
C SER A 244 -26.40 -30.90 -24.49
N PHE A 245 -25.33 -31.62 -24.17
CA PHE A 245 -24.81 -31.79 -22.79
C PHE A 245 -23.64 -30.87 -22.38
N GLN A 246 -23.35 -29.78 -23.10
CA GLN A 246 -22.32 -28.81 -22.65
C GLN A 246 -22.84 -27.71 -21.69
N ALA A 247 -24.11 -27.73 -21.28
CA ALA A 247 -24.76 -26.52 -20.72
C ALA A 247 -24.99 -26.51 -19.19
N ALA A 248 -24.23 -27.26 -18.39
CA ALA A 248 -24.31 -27.15 -16.93
C ALA A 248 -23.02 -27.55 -16.23
N GLU A 249 -21.89 -27.01 -16.70
CA GLU A 249 -20.73 -26.89 -15.81
C GLU A 249 -21.18 -26.04 -14.62
N ALA A 250 -21.40 -26.69 -13.48
CA ALA A 250 -21.93 -26.08 -12.27
C ALA A 250 -21.06 -24.87 -11.92
N ARG A 251 -21.55 -23.67 -12.24
CA ARG A 251 -20.83 -22.42 -12.02
C ARG A 251 -20.57 -22.33 -10.53
N LYS A 252 -19.32 -22.56 -10.15
CA LYS A 252 -18.86 -22.33 -8.78
C LYS A 252 -19.23 -20.88 -8.45
N PRO A 253 -20.04 -20.62 -7.41
CA PRO A 253 -20.40 -19.25 -7.06
C PRO A 253 -19.12 -18.47 -6.81
N MET A 254 -18.95 -17.36 -7.52
CA MET A 254 -17.81 -16.47 -7.39
C MET A 254 -17.73 -15.99 -5.94
N SER A 255 -16.52 -15.92 -5.37
CA SER A 255 -16.42 -15.44 -3.99
C SER A 255 -16.85 -13.97 -3.93
N GLN A 256 -17.36 -13.53 -2.77
CA GLN A 256 -17.78 -12.14 -2.59
C GLN A 256 -16.63 -11.16 -2.85
N GLN A 257 -15.41 -11.50 -2.45
CA GLN A 257 -14.24 -10.67 -2.69
C GLN A 257 -13.92 -10.57 -4.18
N ASP A 258 -13.94 -11.69 -4.90
CA ASP A 258 -13.70 -11.68 -6.35
C ASP A 258 -14.76 -10.84 -7.08
N ALA A 259 -16.03 -10.90 -6.64
CA ALA A 259 -17.11 -10.11 -7.22
C ALA A 259 -16.93 -8.60 -6.98
N ILE A 260 -16.44 -8.22 -5.79
CA ILE A 260 -16.05 -6.83 -5.49
C ILE A 260 -14.90 -6.39 -6.40
N ASP A 261 -13.86 -7.20 -6.50
CA ASP A 261 -12.67 -6.89 -7.31
C ASP A 261 -13.03 -6.78 -8.80
N LEU A 262 -13.90 -7.66 -9.31
CA LEU A 262 -14.41 -7.62 -10.67
C LEU A 262 -15.21 -6.34 -10.94
N VAL A 263 -16.06 -5.94 -10.00
CA VAL A 263 -16.81 -4.68 -10.13
C VAL A 263 -15.89 -3.47 -10.13
N MET A 264 -14.88 -3.45 -9.24
CA MET A 264 -13.86 -2.38 -9.25
C MET A 264 -13.10 -2.33 -10.57
N PHE A 265 -12.73 -3.50 -11.11
CA PHE A 265 -12.10 -3.60 -12.43
C PHE A 265 -13.01 -3.06 -13.54
N HIS A 266 -14.31 -3.36 -13.51
CA HIS A 266 -15.29 -2.80 -14.47
C HIS A 266 -15.39 -1.27 -14.38
N GLU A 267 -15.39 -0.70 -13.18
CA GLU A 267 -15.37 0.75 -12.96
C GLU A 267 -14.10 1.40 -13.54
N GLN A 268 -12.94 0.78 -13.34
CA GLN A 268 -11.69 1.23 -13.95
C GLN A 268 -11.76 1.16 -15.48
N ARG A 269 -12.33 0.08 -16.03
CA ARG A 269 -12.46 -0.11 -17.48
C ARG A 269 -13.34 0.96 -18.13
N TRP A 270 -14.40 1.42 -17.48
CA TRP A 270 -15.21 2.55 -17.95
C TRP A 270 -14.39 3.84 -18.18
N ASN A 271 -13.41 4.11 -17.31
CA ASN A 271 -12.54 5.28 -17.43
C ASN A 271 -11.56 5.14 -18.62
N LEU A 272 -11.16 3.91 -18.93
CA LEU A 272 -10.29 3.61 -20.07
C LEU A 272 -11.03 3.74 -21.40
N LEU A 273 -12.31 3.37 -21.48
CA LEU A 273 -13.09 3.42 -22.72
C LEU A 273 -13.08 4.80 -23.39
N SER A 274 -13.12 5.89 -22.63
CA SER A 274 -13.07 7.25 -23.19
C SER A 274 -11.72 7.65 -23.79
N ARG A 275 -10.66 6.86 -23.54
CA ARG A 275 -9.30 7.13 -24.02
C ARG A 275 -8.92 6.27 -25.23
N LEU A 276 -9.66 5.19 -25.47
CA LEU A 276 -9.37 4.27 -26.56
C LEU A 276 -9.88 4.84 -27.89
N PRO A 277 -9.05 4.86 -28.95
CA PRO A 277 -9.45 5.39 -30.26
C PRO A 277 -10.44 4.45 -30.99
N HIS A 278 -10.39 3.16 -30.66
CA HIS A 278 -11.21 2.12 -31.25
C HIS A 278 -11.74 1.23 -30.14
N LEU A 279 -13.05 0.94 -30.20
CA LEU A 279 -13.72 0.06 -29.27
C LEU A 279 -14.27 -1.18 -29.99
N GLN A 280 -14.24 -2.31 -29.31
CA GLN A 280 -14.85 -3.57 -29.72
C GLN A 280 -15.81 -4.08 -28.65
N TRP A 281 -16.62 -5.07 -28.99
CA TRP A 281 -17.56 -5.68 -28.03
C TRP A 281 -16.89 -6.17 -26.73
N SER A 282 -15.68 -6.72 -26.85
CA SER A 282 -14.91 -7.24 -25.71
C SER A 282 -14.41 -6.17 -24.75
N ASP A 283 -14.42 -4.90 -25.16
CA ASP A 283 -13.88 -3.78 -24.38
C ASP A 283 -14.85 -3.27 -23.33
N PHE A 284 -16.14 -3.49 -23.54
CA PHE A 284 -17.17 -3.01 -22.65
C PHE A 284 -17.22 -3.85 -21.37
N PRO A 285 -17.24 -3.22 -20.18
CA PRO A 285 -17.44 -3.92 -18.91
C PRO A 285 -18.91 -4.27 -18.73
N TRP A 286 -19.37 -5.29 -19.45
CA TRP A 286 -20.74 -5.79 -19.36
C TRP A 286 -21.10 -6.15 -17.92
N PRO A 287 -22.32 -5.86 -17.44
CA PRO A 287 -22.70 -6.08 -16.04
C PRO A 287 -23.01 -7.57 -15.78
N VAL A 288 -21.98 -8.42 -15.88
CA VAL A 288 -22.04 -9.86 -15.61
C VAL A 288 -20.86 -10.25 -14.72
N LEU A 289 -21.07 -11.18 -13.78
CA LEU A 289 -20.01 -11.68 -12.89
C LEU A 289 -19.15 -12.78 -13.55
N SER A 290 -18.86 -12.64 -14.84
CA SER A 290 -17.98 -13.55 -15.55
C SER A 290 -16.68 -12.85 -15.88
N LEU A 291 -15.55 -13.49 -15.56
CA LEU A 291 -14.23 -13.04 -16.01
C LEU A 291 -14.11 -13.09 -17.54
N SER A 292 -14.90 -13.94 -18.18
CA SER A 292 -15.01 -13.99 -19.64
C SER A 292 -16.05 -12.98 -20.10
N THR A 293 -15.64 -12.05 -20.97
CA THR A 293 -16.58 -11.15 -21.62
C THR A 293 -17.66 -11.98 -22.34
N PRO A 294 -18.96 -11.65 -22.19
CA PRO A 294 -20.03 -12.33 -22.91
C PRO A 294 -19.68 -12.37 -24.39
N LYS A 295 -19.97 -13.47 -25.09
CA LYS A 295 -19.61 -13.58 -26.51
C LYS A 295 -20.71 -13.03 -27.40
N ARG A 296 -21.94 -12.98 -26.88
CA ARG A 296 -23.12 -12.48 -27.60
C ARG A 296 -24.06 -11.75 -26.66
N LYS A 297 -25.03 -11.03 -27.24
CA LYS A 297 -26.07 -10.32 -26.50
C LYS A 297 -27.00 -11.27 -25.72
N GLU A 298 -27.16 -12.52 -26.16
CA GLU A 298 -27.99 -13.51 -25.48
C GLU A 298 -27.40 -13.95 -24.13
N ASP A 299 -26.10 -13.77 -23.93
CA ASP A 299 -25.43 -14.07 -22.66
C ASP A 299 -25.78 -13.03 -21.56
N LEU A 300 -26.35 -11.88 -21.95
CA LEU A 300 -26.77 -10.80 -21.06
C LEU A 300 -28.16 -11.08 -20.49
N THR A 301 -28.27 -12.13 -19.67
CA THR A 301 -29.55 -12.53 -19.06
C THR A 301 -29.92 -11.67 -17.85
N MET A 302 -31.22 -11.63 -17.52
CA MET A 302 -31.73 -10.93 -16.34
C MET A 302 -31.01 -11.40 -15.06
N GLU A 303 -30.82 -12.71 -14.91
CA GLU A 303 -30.19 -13.32 -13.74
C GLU A 303 -28.73 -12.86 -13.59
N ALA A 304 -27.96 -12.85 -14.69
CA ALA A 304 -26.56 -12.45 -14.65
C ALA A 304 -26.38 -10.98 -14.28
N VAL A 305 -27.27 -10.10 -14.76
CA VAL A 305 -27.25 -8.67 -14.43
C VAL A 305 -27.71 -8.43 -12.99
N VAL A 306 -28.74 -9.15 -12.52
CA VAL A 306 -29.15 -9.13 -11.11
C VAL A 306 -27.96 -9.49 -10.23
N GLU A 307 -27.33 -10.63 -10.48
CA GLU A 307 -26.18 -11.09 -9.71
C GLU A 307 -25.08 -10.02 -9.65
N TYR A 308 -24.74 -9.40 -10.78
CA TYR A 308 -23.74 -8.33 -10.87
C TYR A 308 -24.09 -7.08 -10.07
N VAL A 309 -25.35 -6.63 -10.12
CA VAL A 309 -25.78 -5.42 -9.40
C VAL A 309 -25.72 -5.63 -7.88
N PHE A 310 -26.09 -6.82 -7.42
CA PHE A 310 -26.21 -7.14 -6.00
C PHE A 310 -24.92 -7.71 -5.38
N ALA A 311 -23.98 -8.24 -6.17
CA ALA A 311 -22.78 -8.91 -5.66
C ALA A 311 -21.98 -8.11 -4.61
N PRO A 312 -21.67 -6.81 -4.83
CA PRO A 312 -20.82 -6.05 -3.91
C PRO A 312 -21.58 -5.44 -2.74
N LEU A 313 -22.90 -5.64 -2.66
CA LEU A 313 -23.77 -4.91 -1.76
C LEU A 313 -24.40 -5.85 -0.74
N ASN A 314 -24.40 -5.43 0.51
CA ASN A 314 -25.27 -6.05 1.50
C ASN A 314 -26.71 -5.71 1.10
N VAL A 315 -27.53 -6.75 0.89
CA VAL A 315 -28.94 -6.63 0.47
C VAL A 315 -29.78 -5.73 1.40
N ARG A 316 -29.27 -5.44 2.61
CA ARG A 316 -29.89 -4.54 3.59
C ARG A 316 -29.83 -3.05 3.18
N ASP A 317 -28.87 -2.66 2.35
CA ASP A 317 -28.62 -1.25 2.02
C ASP A 317 -29.42 -0.80 0.80
N ARG A 318 -30.75 -0.72 0.97
CA ARG A 318 -31.66 -0.37 -0.12
C ARG A 318 -31.34 0.93 -0.89
N PRO A 319 -30.96 2.05 -0.26
CA PRO A 319 -30.64 3.27 -1.01
C PRO A 319 -29.40 3.08 -1.90
N VAL A 320 -28.40 2.34 -1.44
CA VAL A 320 -27.14 2.10 -2.18
C VAL A 320 -27.40 1.30 -3.45
N VAL A 321 -28.22 0.25 -3.36
CA VAL A 321 -28.65 -0.55 -4.52
C VAL A 321 -29.38 0.34 -5.53
N LYS A 322 -30.33 1.16 -5.06
CA LYS A 322 -31.13 2.05 -5.92
C LYS A 322 -30.25 3.06 -6.65
N ASP A 323 -29.27 3.64 -5.96
CA ASP A 323 -28.35 4.61 -6.55
C ASP A 323 -27.42 3.95 -7.57
N ARG A 324 -26.95 2.72 -7.29
CA ARG A 324 -26.17 1.94 -8.25
C ARG A 324 -26.97 1.59 -9.51
N LEU A 325 -28.24 1.18 -9.37
CA LEU A 325 -29.13 0.93 -10.51
C LEU A 325 -29.30 2.18 -11.37
N LYS A 326 -29.55 3.34 -10.75
CA LYS A 326 -29.66 4.62 -11.46
C LYS A 326 -28.37 5.00 -12.19
N GLU A 327 -27.22 4.81 -11.55
CA GLU A 327 -25.93 5.10 -12.16
C GLU A 327 -25.63 4.19 -13.36
N LEU A 328 -25.89 2.88 -13.24
CA LEU A 328 -25.77 1.96 -14.37
C LEU A 328 -26.74 2.32 -15.50
N LEU A 329 -27.99 2.65 -15.17
CA LEU A 329 -28.99 3.07 -16.17
C LEU A 329 -28.53 4.34 -16.90
N ARG A 330 -27.96 5.31 -16.18
CA ARG A 330 -27.43 6.55 -16.77
C ARG A 330 -26.27 6.28 -17.72
N ARG A 331 -25.41 5.28 -17.43
CA ARG A 331 -24.27 4.90 -18.28
C ARG A 331 -24.69 4.15 -19.54
N TRP A 332 -25.64 3.22 -19.39
CA TRP A 332 -26.13 2.38 -20.50
C TRP A 332 -27.24 3.04 -21.33
N HIS A 333 -27.78 4.18 -20.89
CA HIS A 333 -28.82 4.91 -21.61
C HIS A 333 -28.43 5.17 -23.07
N PRO A 334 -29.29 4.84 -24.06
CA PRO A 334 -28.93 4.90 -25.48
C PRO A 334 -28.42 6.28 -25.91
N ASP A 335 -29.07 7.35 -25.46
CA ASP A 335 -28.66 8.73 -25.80
C ASP A 335 -27.18 9.06 -25.45
N ARG A 336 -26.73 8.67 -24.24
CA ARG A 336 -25.35 8.90 -23.80
C ARG A 336 -24.39 7.86 -24.37
N PHE A 337 -24.83 6.61 -24.39
CA PHE A 337 -24.01 5.49 -24.81
C PHE A 337 -23.70 5.54 -26.32
N ASP A 338 -24.72 5.84 -27.14
CA ASP A 338 -24.59 5.91 -28.60
C ASP A 338 -23.70 7.07 -29.02
N THR A 339 -23.89 8.24 -28.41
CA THR A 339 -23.13 9.44 -28.74
C THR A 339 -21.65 9.29 -28.34
N LYS A 340 -21.37 8.67 -27.19
CA LYS A 340 -20.01 8.63 -26.63
C LYS A 340 -19.19 7.42 -27.09
N TYR A 341 -19.80 6.24 -27.18
CA TYR A 341 -19.06 4.99 -27.35
C TYR A 341 -19.35 4.30 -28.68
N LEU A 342 -20.60 4.28 -29.18
CA LEU A 342 -20.89 3.62 -30.47
C LEU A 342 -20.19 4.29 -31.66
N ALA A 343 -19.90 5.59 -31.57
CA ALA A 343 -19.15 6.31 -32.60
C ALA A 343 -17.67 5.86 -32.71
N LEU A 344 -17.13 5.22 -31.67
CA LEU A 344 -15.73 4.75 -31.61
C LEU A 344 -15.56 3.31 -32.11
N ILE A 345 -16.65 2.60 -32.43
CA ILE A 345 -16.62 1.22 -32.93
C ILE A 345 -16.52 1.25 -34.45
N VAL A 346 -15.40 0.76 -34.98
CA VAL A 346 -15.09 0.79 -36.41
C VAL A 346 -15.87 -0.27 -37.19
N ASP A 347 -15.99 -1.48 -36.64
CA ASP A 347 -16.72 -2.57 -37.29
C ASP A 347 -18.23 -2.40 -37.10
N LEU A 348 -18.97 -2.37 -38.22
CA LEU A 348 -20.41 -2.21 -38.25
C LEU A 348 -21.15 -3.37 -37.57
N ASN A 349 -20.62 -4.60 -37.67
CA ASN A 349 -21.25 -5.76 -37.06
C ASN A 349 -21.11 -5.72 -35.54
N ASP A 350 -19.92 -5.42 -35.04
CA ASP A 350 -19.69 -5.18 -33.61
C ASP A 350 -20.48 -3.98 -33.10
N ARG A 351 -20.60 -2.91 -33.89
CA ARG A 351 -21.37 -1.72 -33.51
C ARG A 351 -22.85 -2.03 -33.32
N GLU A 352 -23.44 -2.84 -34.21
CA GLU A 352 -24.83 -3.29 -34.05
C GLU A 352 -24.97 -4.19 -32.82
N MET A 353 -24.05 -5.16 -32.66
CA MET A 353 -24.05 -6.07 -31.52
C MET A 353 -23.97 -5.31 -30.20
N VAL A 354 -23.05 -4.35 -30.07
CA VAL A 354 -22.89 -3.50 -28.88
C VAL A 354 -24.14 -2.64 -28.63
N ARG A 355 -24.76 -2.08 -29.67
CA ARG A 355 -26.01 -1.31 -29.54
C ARG A 355 -27.14 -2.19 -29.00
N GLU A 356 -27.32 -3.38 -29.57
CA GLU A 356 -28.35 -4.32 -29.14
C GLU A 356 -28.09 -4.80 -27.70
N GLY A 357 -26.84 -5.13 -27.36
CA GLY A 357 -26.44 -5.52 -26.01
C GLY A 357 -26.70 -4.43 -24.97
N ALA A 358 -26.34 -3.18 -25.27
CA ALA A 358 -26.63 -2.03 -24.42
C ALA A 358 -28.15 -1.82 -24.24
N GLY A 359 -28.93 -2.04 -25.31
CA GLY A 359 -30.40 -2.01 -25.26
C GLY A 359 -30.98 -3.09 -24.34
N VAL A 360 -30.45 -4.32 -24.40
CA VAL A 360 -30.86 -5.43 -23.50
C VAL A 360 -30.56 -5.08 -22.04
N VAL A 361 -29.34 -4.62 -21.75
CA VAL A 361 -28.93 -4.20 -20.40
C VAL A 361 -29.84 -3.08 -19.87
N THR A 362 -30.13 -2.07 -20.69
CA THR A 362 -30.98 -0.94 -20.27
C THR A 362 -32.40 -1.36 -19.93
N ARG A 363 -32.99 -2.29 -20.70
CA ARG A 363 -34.32 -2.85 -20.39
C ARG A 363 -34.31 -3.61 -19.08
N ILE A 364 -33.32 -4.50 -18.90
CA ILE A 364 -33.14 -5.27 -17.66
C ILE A 364 -32.99 -4.34 -16.44
N LEU A 365 -32.12 -3.33 -16.53
CA LEU A 365 -31.92 -2.36 -15.44
C LEU A 365 -33.18 -1.54 -15.14
N SER A 366 -33.96 -1.19 -16.16
CA SER A 366 -35.24 -0.47 -15.99
C SER A 366 -36.28 -1.32 -15.27
N ASP A 367 -36.42 -2.58 -15.67
CA ASP A 367 -37.33 -3.53 -15.03
C ASP A 367 -36.93 -3.78 -13.57
N LEU A 368 -35.63 -3.90 -13.29
CA LEU A 368 -35.12 -4.04 -11.92
C LEU A 368 -35.39 -2.80 -11.07
N LEU A 369 -35.18 -1.61 -11.61
CA LEU A 369 -35.47 -0.36 -10.91
C LEU A 369 -36.98 -0.18 -10.66
N GLY A 370 -37.83 -0.62 -11.59
CA GLY A 370 -39.28 -0.66 -11.44
C GLY A 370 -39.71 -1.55 -10.27
N LYS A 371 -39.32 -2.83 -10.31
CA LYS A 371 -39.58 -3.80 -9.23
C LYS A 371 -39.05 -3.31 -7.87
N TRP A 372 -37.89 -2.65 -7.86
CA TRP A 372 -37.31 -2.12 -6.63
C TRP A 372 -38.08 -0.94 -6.03
N ASN A 373 -38.79 -0.16 -6.84
CA ASN A 373 -39.63 0.93 -6.33
C ASN A 373 -40.99 0.44 -5.79
N GLU A 374 -41.41 -0.77 -6.14
CA GLU A 374 -42.64 -1.41 -5.64
C GLU A 374 -42.44 -2.12 -4.29
N LEU A 375 -41.18 -2.42 -3.92
CA LEU A 375 -40.76 -3.09 -2.67
C LEU A 375 -40.43 -2.10 -1.54
#